data_AF-A0A7S2D935-F1
#
_entry.id   AF-A0A7S2D935-F1
#
_cell.length_a   1.000
_cell.length_b   1.000
_cell.length_c   1.000
_cell.angle_alpha   90.00
_cell.angle_beta   90.00
_cell.angle_gamma   90.00
#
_symmetry.space_group_name_H-M   'P 1'
#
loop_
_entity.id
_entity.type
_entity.pdbx_description
1 polymer ?
#
loop_
_entity_poly.entity_id
_entity_poly.type
_entity_poly.pdbx_seq_one_letter_code
_entity_poly.pdbx_strand_id
1 'polypeptide(L)'
;GVAERMGLAEGVPVAAGGGDNMMSALGCGCGTVGRVAISLGTSGVIFSKTMEAANDPTGAVCPFLDATGGGLPLLCTLNCASVPEEVRLAYSMERDQISSLAAEAPIGCDGLTFLPYLLGERTPNWPHARGALIGLRVGQLASPGLVYRAALEAIAFSLKDGIEAMKRHGVPADCSEVLLVGG
;
A
#
# COMPACT_ATOMS: atom_id res chain seq x y z
N GLY A 1 -4.41 -35.38 23.99
CA GLY A 1 -3.19 -34.75 23.41
C GLY A 1 -3.46 -33.32 22.93
N VAL A 2 -2.49 -32.62 22.31
CA VAL A 2 -2.73 -31.27 21.72
C VAL A 2 -3.85 -31.32 20.68
N ALA A 3 -3.86 -32.34 19.81
CA ALA A 3 -4.88 -32.54 18.78
C ALA A 3 -6.30 -32.66 19.37
N GLU A 4 -6.47 -33.49 20.40
CA GLU A 4 -7.73 -33.66 21.13
C GLU A 4 -8.24 -32.35 21.75
N ARG A 5 -7.37 -31.54 22.36
CA ARG A 5 -7.76 -30.22 22.90
C ARG A 5 -8.22 -29.23 21.83
N MET A 6 -7.78 -29.42 20.60
CA MET A 6 -8.13 -28.58 19.44
C MET A 6 -9.27 -29.19 18.60
N GLY A 7 -9.81 -30.36 18.98
CA GLY A 7 -10.84 -31.06 18.22
C GLY A 7 -10.35 -31.60 16.87
N LEU A 8 -9.04 -31.80 16.71
CA LEU A 8 -8.42 -32.29 15.47
C LEU A 8 -8.11 -33.79 15.55
N ALA A 9 -8.13 -34.46 14.40
CA ALA A 9 -7.71 -35.86 14.31
C ALA A 9 -6.20 -35.99 14.62
N GLU A 10 -5.83 -37.13 15.21
CA GLU A 10 -4.42 -37.43 15.45
C GLU A 10 -3.69 -37.63 14.11
N GLY A 11 -2.48 -37.09 14.00
CA GLY A 11 -1.69 -37.14 12.76
C GLY A 11 -2.07 -36.11 11.69
N VAL A 12 -2.98 -35.16 11.96
CA VAL A 12 -3.25 -34.04 11.04
C VAL A 12 -1.96 -33.25 10.77
N PRO A 13 -1.54 -33.11 9.49
CA PRO A 13 -0.35 -32.35 9.15
C PRO A 13 -0.50 -30.87 9.52
N VAL A 14 0.57 -30.28 10.04
CA VAL A 14 0.68 -28.83 10.28
C VAL A 14 1.67 -28.27 9.26
N ALA A 15 1.21 -27.35 8.41
CA ALA A 15 2.07 -26.67 7.46
C ALA A 15 3.08 -25.76 8.19
N ALA A 16 4.21 -25.46 7.54
CA ALA A 16 5.21 -24.54 8.09
C ALA A 16 4.66 -23.12 8.32
N GLY A 17 3.62 -22.73 7.56
CA GLY A 17 3.09 -21.37 7.55
C GLY A 17 4.04 -20.39 6.85
N GLY A 18 3.89 -19.10 7.16
CA GLY A 18 4.77 -18.04 6.68
C GLY A 18 4.39 -16.69 7.24
N GLY A 19 5.18 -15.66 6.90
CA GLY A 19 4.86 -14.28 7.25
C GLY A 19 3.59 -13.79 6.57
N ASP A 20 2.96 -12.77 7.14
CA ASP A 20 1.72 -12.17 6.64
C ASP A 20 1.78 -11.81 5.15
N ASN A 21 2.80 -11.08 4.71
CA ASN A 21 2.97 -10.65 3.32
C ASN A 21 3.13 -11.85 2.37
N MET A 22 3.88 -12.87 2.79
CA MET A 22 4.09 -14.09 2.00
C MET A 22 2.80 -14.90 1.88
N MET A 23 2.01 -14.98 2.96
CA MET A 23 0.70 -15.63 2.95
C MET A 23 -0.33 -14.83 2.15
N SER A 24 -0.31 -13.49 2.22
CA SER A 24 -1.15 -12.63 1.39
C SER A 24 -0.82 -12.79 -0.09
N ALA A 25 0.47 -12.78 -0.47
CA ALA A 25 0.91 -13.00 -1.83
C ALA A 25 0.47 -14.37 -2.38
N LEU A 26 0.63 -15.42 -1.56
CA LEU A 26 0.19 -16.77 -1.92
C LEU A 26 -1.34 -16.83 -2.08
N GLY A 27 -2.08 -16.27 -1.13
CA GLY A 27 -3.54 -16.30 -1.10
C GLY A 27 -4.21 -15.48 -2.20
N CYS A 28 -3.60 -14.38 -2.63
CA CYS A 28 -4.14 -13.55 -3.72
C CYS A 28 -3.70 -13.99 -5.13
N GLY A 29 -2.87 -15.04 -5.25
CA GLY A 29 -2.40 -15.53 -6.54
C GLY A 29 -1.25 -14.73 -7.14
N CYS A 30 -0.45 -14.04 -6.32
CA CYS A 30 0.80 -13.38 -6.73
C CYS A 30 1.94 -14.41 -6.90
N GLY A 31 1.72 -15.43 -7.72
CA GLY A 31 2.66 -16.54 -7.92
C GLY A 31 3.52 -16.42 -9.18
N THR A 32 3.20 -15.48 -10.08
CA THR A 32 3.91 -15.29 -11.36
C THR A 32 4.96 -14.20 -11.23
N VAL A 33 6.19 -14.45 -11.70
CA VAL A 33 7.26 -13.45 -11.69
C VAL A 33 6.81 -12.15 -12.37
N GLY A 34 7.13 -11.02 -11.75
CA GLY A 34 6.76 -9.69 -12.24
C GLY A 34 5.35 -9.25 -11.84
N ARG A 35 4.46 -10.16 -11.41
CA ARG A 35 3.13 -9.77 -10.93
C ARG A 35 3.26 -8.92 -9.67
N VAL A 36 2.49 -7.83 -9.61
CA VAL A 36 2.47 -6.90 -8.48
C VAL A 36 1.21 -7.14 -7.66
N ALA A 37 1.39 -7.14 -6.34
CA ALA A 37 0.30 -7.08 -5.40
C ALA A 37 0.54 -5.94 -4.41
N ILE A 38 -0.54 -5.25 -4.07
CA ILE A 38 -0.56 -4.13 -3.13
C ILE A 38 -1.52 -4.47 -2.00
N SER A 39 -0.99 -4.44 -0.79
CA SER A 39 -1.80 -4.47 0.44
C SER A 39 -2.06 -3.03 0.89
N LEU A 40 -3.33 -2.64 0.86
CA LEU A 40 -3.82 -1.34 1.30
C LEU A 40 -4.38 -1.46 2.71
N GLY A 41 -3.57 -1.09 3.69
CA GLY A 41 -4.03 -0.89 5.07
C GLY A 41 -3.82 0.56 5.49
N THR A 42 -3.73 0.77 6.80
CA THR A 42 -3.25 2.05 7.38
C THR A 42 -1.94 2.48 6.71
N SER A 43 -1.03 1.53 6.52
CA SER A 43 0.16 1.60 5.67
C SER A 43 -0.03 0.86 4.35
N GLY A 44 0.78 1.19 3.35
CA GLY A 44 0.80 0.48 2.08
C GLY A 44 1.98 -0.48 2.01
N VAL A 45 1.77 -1.63 1.41
CA VAL A 45 2.83 -2.59 1.11
C VAL A 45 2.71 -3.02 -0.34
N ILE A 46 3.79 -2.88 -1.09
CA ILE A 46 3.89 -3.29 -2.49
C ILE A 46 4.87 -4.45 -2.52
N PHE A 47 4.45 -5.57 -3.07
CA PHE A 47 5.34 -6.71 -3.28
C PHE A 47 5.17 -7.29 -4.68
N SER A 48 6.26 -7.84 -5.19
CA SER A 48 6.26 -8.53 -6.47
C SER A 48 6.98 -9.86 -6.35
N LYS A 49 6.52 -10.85 -7.11
CA LYS A 49 7.15 -12.17 -7.15
C LYS A 49 8.40 -12.12 -8.02
N THR A 50 9.48 -12.72 -7.53
CA THR A 50 10.73 -12.92 -8.27
C THR A 50 11.24 -14.36 -8.12
N MET A 51 12.23 -14.73 -8.92
CA MET A 51 12.90 -16.03 -8.79
C MET A 51 13.78 -16.10 -7.56
N GLU A 52 14.45 -14.99 -7.22
CA GLU A 52 15.39 -14.87 -6.09
C GLU A 52 15.08 -13.61 -5.29
N ALA A 53 15.58 -13.52 -4.06
CA ALA A 53 15.45 -12.30 -3.25
C ALA A 53 16.03 -11.07 -3.98
N ALA A 54 15.46 -9.88 -3.75
CA ALA A 54 16.02 -8.66 -4.29
C ALA A 54 17.43 -8.40 -3.74
N ASN A 55 18.28 -7.81 -4.57
CA ASN A 55 19.59 -7.32 -4.17
C ASN A 55 19.61 -5.80 -4.32
N ASP A 56 19.03 -5.10 -3.35
CA ASP A 56 19.03 -3.65 -3.29
C ASP A 56 20.01 -3.13 -2.22
N PRO A 57 21.19 -2.62 -2.62
CA PRO A 57 22.18 -2.10 -1.67
C PRO A 57 21.74 -0.80 -0.98
N THR A 58 20.70 -0.13 -1.47
CA THR A 58 20.19 1.10 -0.86
C THR A 58 19.27 0.85 0.33
N GLY A 59 18.74 -0.37 0.45
CA GLY A 59 17.79 -0.77 1.48
C GLY A 59 16.37 -0.22 1.29
N ALA A 60 16.04 0.28 0.09
CA ALA A 60 14.69 0.74 -0.23
C ALA A 60 13.71 -0.42 -0.43
N VAL A 61 14.20 -1.56 -0.94
CA VAL A 61 13.43 -2.79 -1.14
C VAL A 61 13.89 -3.87 -0.18
N CYS A 62 12.96 -4.40 0.63
CA CYS A 62 13.23 -5.50 1.54
C CYS A 62 13.43 -6.82 0.75
N PRO A 63 14.53 -7.56 0.97
CA PRO A 63 14.89 -8.74 0.19
C PRO A 63 14.27 -10.02 0.76
N PHE A 64 12.94 -10.06 0.92
CA PHE A 64 12.26 -11.25 1.47
C PHE A 64 12.18 -12.40 0.47
N LEU A 65 12.00 -13.61 1.01
CA LEU A 65 11.60 -14.80 0.28
C LEU A 65 10.09 -15.00 0.36
N ASP A 66 9.52 -15.64 -0.65
CA ASP A 66 8.11 -16.00 -0.67
C ASP A 66 7.86 -17.38 -0.03
N ALA A 67 6.58 -17.77 0.06
CA ALA A 67 6.19 -19.06 0.63
C ALA A 67 6.44 -20.28 -0.27
N THR A 68 6.96 -20.08 -1.49
CA THR A 68 7.17 -21.13 -2.49
C THR A 68 8.65 -21.36 -2.81
N GLY A 69 9.56 -20.67 -2.12
CA GLY A 69 11.01 -20.79 -2.29
C GLY A 69 11.63 -19.84 -3.31
N GLY A 70 10.87 -18.88 -3.84
CA GLY A 70 11.39 -17.77 -4.64
C GLY A 70 11.51 -16.47 -3.83
N GLY A 71 11.68 -15.34 -4.52
CA GLY A 71 11.75 -14.03 -3.88
C GLY A 71 10.38 -13.35 -3.77
N LEU A 72 10.24 -12.53 -2.73
CA LEU A 72 9.15 -11.58 -2.54
C LEU A 72 9.69 -10.19 -2.16
N PRO A 73 10.42 -9.51 -3.06
CA PRO A 73 10.82 -8.13 -2.84
C PRO A 73 9.63 -7.27 -2.45
N LEU A 74 9.83 -6.46 -1.42
CA LEU A 74 8.75 -5.74 -0.76
C LEU A 74 9.17 -4.31 -0.44
N LEU A 75 8.27 -3.38 -0.69
CA LEU A 75 8.41 -1.97 -0.40
C LEU A 75 7.26 -1.52 0.47
N CYS A 76 7.55 -0.71 1.49
CA CYS A 76 6.53 -0.21 2.38
C CYS A 76 6.39 1.32 2.30
N THR A 77 5.15 1.78 2.35
CA THR A 77 4.79 3.18 2.60
C THR A 77 4.12 3.27 3.98
N LEU A 78 4.43 4.30 4.76
CA LEU A 78 3.79 4.56 6.05
C LEU A 78 2.40 5.16 5.87
N ASN A 79 2.24 5.94 4.80
CA ASN A 79 1.03 6.71 4.54
C ASN A 79 0.22 6.05 3.43
N CYS A 80 -0.91 5.44 3.79
CA CYS A 80 -1.86 4.85 2.87
C CYS A 80 -3.28 5.24 3.31
N ALA A 81 -4.11 4.31 3.78
CA ALA A 81 -5.49 4.61 4.16
C ALA A 81 -5.60 5.62 5.32
N SER A 82 -4.54 5.79 6.12
CA SER A 82 -4.48 6.79 7.19
C SER A 82 -4.62 8.23 6.70
N VAL A 83 -4.17 8.55 5.48
CA VAL A 83 -4.19 9.93 4.95
C VAL A 83 -5.59 10.41 4.59
N PRO A 84 -6.36 9.71 3.72
CA PRO A 84 -7.75 10.08 3.50
C PRO A 84 -8.57 9.97 4.79
N GLU A 85 -8.27 9.02 5.68
CA GLU A 85 -8.95 8.91 6.97
C GLU A 85 -8.75 10.16 7.85
N GLU A 86 -7.53 10.71 7.91
CA GLU A 86 -7.25 11.97 8.60
C GLU A 86 -8.09 13.13 8.04
N VAL A 87 -8.22 13.21 6.71
CA VAL A 87 -9.08 14.21 6.06
C VAL A 87 -10.55 14.02 6.44
N ARG A 88 -11.04 12.77 6.40
CA ARG A 88 -12.42 12.45 6.78
C ARG A 88 -12.72 12.89 8.21
N LEU A 89 -11.82 12.61 9.14
CA LEU A 89 -11.94 12.99 10.54
C LEU A 89 -11.90 14.52 10.70
N ALA A 90 -11.00 15.21 10.00
CA ALA A 90 -10.89 16.67 10.04
C ALA A 90 -12.18 17.39 9.62
N TYR A 91 -12.93 16.82 8.67
CA TYR A 91 -14.23 17.34 8.24
C TYR A 91 -15.43 16.73 8.98
N SER A 92 -15.20 15.80 9.92
CA SER A 92 -16.26 15.15 10.71
C SER A 92 -17.36 14.51 9.84
N MET A 93 -16.97 13.84 8.75
CA MET A 93 -17.89 13.25 7.77
C MET A 93 -17.90 11.72 7.83
N GLU A 94 -19.02 11.11 7.47
CA GLU A 94 -19.08 9.66 7.24
C GLU A 94 -18.36 9.27 5.94
N ARG A 95 -17.82 8.04 5.90
CA ARG A 95 -16.99 7.56 4.78
C ARG A 95 -17.73 7.63 3.44
N ASP A 96 -18.97 7.16 3.40
CA ASP A 96 -19.78 7.15 2.17
C ASP A 96 -20.10 8.57 1.69
N GLN A 97 -20.34 9.50 2.62
CA GLN A 97 -20.65 10.89 2.30
C GLN A 97 -19.46 11.61 1.66
N ILE A 98 -18.28 11.55 2.31
CA ILE A 98 -17.09 12.23 1.78
C ILE A 98 -16.59 11.57 0.48
N SER A 99 -16.74 10.25 0.35
CA SER A 99 -16.40 9.52 -0.87
C SER A 99 -17.29 9.94 -2.05
N SER A 100 -18.58 10.15 -1.80
CA SER A 100 -19.52 10.66 -2.82
C SER A 100 -19.11 12.07 -3.27
N LEU A 101 -18.78 12.97 -2.34
CA LEU A 101 -18.30 14.32 -2.68
C LEU A 101 -16.97 14.31 -3.43
N ALA A 102 -16.07 13.38 -3.07
CA ALA A 102 -14.80 13.24 -3.77
C ALA A 102 -14.96 12.71 -5.20
N ALA A 103 -15.96 11.87 -5.45
CA ALA A 103 -16.29 11.43 -6.81
C ALA A 103 -16.78 12.58 -7.71
N GLU A 104 -17.40 13.62 -7.13
CA GLU A 104 -17.86 14.83 -7.83
C GLU A 104 -16.74 15.85 -8.08
N ALA A 105 -15.68 15.85 -7.26
CA ALA A 105 -14.53 16.73 -7.47
C ALA A 105 -13.82 16.42 -8.81
N PRO A 106 -13.21 17.39 -9.50
CA PRO A 106 -12.55 17.13 -10.78
C PRO A 106 -11.27 16.30 -10.63
N ILE A 107 -10.92 15.51 -11.66
CA ILE A 107 -9.62 14.83 -11.75
C ILE A 107 -8.48 15.87 -11.64
N GLY A 108 -7.50 15.59 -10.79
CA GLY A 108 -6.39 16.53 -10.53
C GLY A 108 -6.75 17.68 -9.58
N CYS A 109 -7.94 17.61 -8.96
CA CYS A 109 -8.36 18.45 -7.84
C CYS A 109 -8.19 19.97 -8.06
N ASP A 110 -8.43 20.45 -9.28
CA ASP A 110 -8.22 21.86 -9.68
C ASP A 110 -6.81 22.38 -9.37
N GLY A 111 -5.80 21.51 -9.44
CA GLY A 111 -4.40 21.82 -9.14
C GLY A 111 -4.03 21.71 -7.67
N LEU A 112 -4.95 21.31 -6.79
CA LEU A 112 -4.65 20.99 -5.40
C LEU A 112 -3.84 19.69 -5.33
N THR A 113 -2.67 19.75 -4.70
CA THR A 113 -1.79 18.59 -4.49
C THR A 113 -1.67 18.31 -3.00
N PHE A 114 -1.86 17.06 -2.60
CA PHE A 114 -1.60 16.58 -1.25
C PHE A 114 -0.27 15.80 -1.25
N LEU A 115 0.69 16.20 -0.41
CA LEU A 115 1.86 15.37 -0.08
C LEU A 115 1.53 14.49 1.14
N PRO A 116 1.51 13.15 1.02
CA PRO A 116 0.84 12.29 2.00
C PRO A 116 1.65 12.02 3.28
N TYR A 117 2.81 12.65 3.48
CA TYR A 117 3.81 12.25 4.48
C TYR A 117 3.48 12.66 5.93
N LEU A 118 2.27 12.37 6.41
CA LEU A 118 1.82 12.73 7.76
C LEU A 118 2.66 12.06 8.87
N LEU A 119 3.18 10.86 8.61
CA LEU A 119 3.97 10.06 9.54
C LEU A 119 5.48 10.06 9.25
N GLY A 120 5.98 11.01 8.44
CA GLY A 120 7.23 10.81 7.70
C GLY A 120 7.04 9.75 6.61
N GLU A 121 8.09 9.20 6.03
CA GLU A 121 7.97 8.13 5.03
C GLU A 121 9.14 7.13 5.08
N ARG A 122 8.85 5.87 4.77
CA ARG A 122 9.84 4.79 4.61
C ARG A 122 10.39 4.73 3.20
N THR A 123 9.51 4.83 2.22
CA THR A 123 9.89 4.82 0.81
C THR A 123 9.20 5.96 0.06
N PRO A 124 9.94 7.02 -0.32
CA PRO A 124 11.37 7.24 -0.09
C PRO A 124 11.72 7.40 1.40
N ASN A 125 12.99 7.19 1.76
CA ASN A 125 13.48 7.24 3.15
C ASN A 125 13.54 8.70 3.66
N TRP A 126 12.38 9.24 4.02
CA TRP A 126 12.19 10.60 4.51
C TRP A 126 11.51 10.58 5.89
N PRO A 127 12.22 10.14 6.95
CA PRO A 127 11.62 9.91 8.27
C PRO A 127 11.12 11.20 8.95
N HIS A 128 11.53 12.37 8.45
CA HIS A 128 11.15 13.68 8.99
C HIS A 128 10.26 14.49 8.05
N ALA A 129 9.79 13.89 6.94
CA ALA A 129 8.83 14.54 6.06
C ALA A 129 7.52 14.83 6.81
N ARG A 130 6.79 15.81 6.30
CA ARG A 130 5.47 16.19 6.80
C ARG A 130 4.50 16.31 5.63
N GLY A 131 3.22 16.09 5.92
CA GLY A 131 2.18 16.31 4.92
C GLY A 131 2.06 17.79 4.54
N ALA A 132 1.61 18.04 3.32
CA ALA A 132 1.40 19.38 2.81
C ALA A 132 0.22 19.42 1.84
N LEU A 133 -0.55 20.51 1.89
CA LEU A 133 -1.51 20.87 0.85
C LEU A 133 -0.93 22.03 0.05
N ILE A 134 -0.70 21.82 -1.24
CA ILE A 134 -0.04 22.76 -2.14
C ILE A 134 -1.01 23.15 -3.24
N GLY A 135 -1.10 24.44 -3.57
CA GLY A 135 -1.97 24.95 -4.64
C GLY A 135 -3.37 25.37 -4.19
N LEU A 136 -3.64 25.47 -2.88
CA LEU A 136 -4.93 25.94 -2.36
C LEU A 136 -5.30 27.34 -2.87
N ARG A 137 -6.55 27.48 -3.30
CA ARG A 137 -7.23 28.75 -3.59
C ARG A 137 -8.31 29.04 -2.55
N VAL A 138 -8.76 30.29 -2.50
CA VAL A 138 -9.83 30.73 -1.59
C VAL A 138 -11.07 29.85 -1.78
N GLY A 139 -11.64 29.36 -0.69
CA GLY A 139 -12.83 28.51 -0.67
C GLY A 139 -12.55 27.00 -0.82
N GLN A 140 -11.41 26.59 -1.40
CA GLN A 140 -11.14 25.16 -1.64
C GLN A 140 -10.95 24.36 -0.36
N LEU A 141 -10.37 24.96 0.70
CA LEU A 141 -10.22 24.30 1.99
C LEU A 141 -11.58 23.99 2.67
N ALA A 142 -12.66 24.66 2.27
CA ALA A 142 -14.01 24.36 2.77
C ALA A 142 -14.70 23.25 1.96
N SER A 143 -14.07 22.72 0.92
CA SER A 143 -14.59 21.62 0.10
C SER A 143 -14.02 20.28 0.56
N PRO A 144 -14.72 19.51 1.42
CA PRO A 144 -14.22 18.24 1.93
C PRO A 144 -13.97 17.21 0.82
N GLY A 145 -14.85 17.17 -0.19
CA GLY A 145 -14.69 16.25 -1.34
C GLY A 145 -13.41 16.53 -2.13
N LEU A 146 -13.06 17.80 -2.34
CA LEU A 146 -11.85 18.19 -3.07
C LEU A 146 -10.58 17.78 -2.30
N VAL A 147 -10.51 18.08 -1.01
CA VAL A 147 -9.35 17.75 -0.17
C VAL A 147 -9.22 16.24 0.03
N TYR A 148 -10.35 15.53 0.17
CA TYR A 148 -10.37 14.07 0.28
C TYR A 148 -9.93 13.40 -1.03
N ARG A 149 -10.42 13.88 -2.18
CA ARG A 149 -9.94 13.42 -3.49
C ARG A 149 -8.44 13.64 -3.66
N ALA A 150 -7.93 14.79 -3.24
CA ALA A 150 -6.49 15.08 -3.31
C ALA A 150 -5.67 14.10 -2.45
N ALA A 151 -6.17 13.70 -1.28
CA ALA A 151 -5.55 12.66 -0.46
C ALA A 151 -5.59 11.28 -1.14
N LEU A 152 -6.71 10.89 -1.76
CA LEU A 152 -6.81 9.63 -2.51
C LEU A 152 -5.86 9.59 -3.72
N GLU A 153 -5.81 10.66 -4.51
CA GLU A 153 -4.89 10.79 -5.64
C GLU A 153 -3.43 10.75 -5.16
N ALA A 154 -3.10 11.38 -4.02
CA ALA A 154 -1.77 11.32 -3.43
C ALA A 154 -1.34 9.91 -3.03
N ILE A 155 -2.25 9.09 -2.48
CA ILE A 155 -1.96 7.67 -2.20
C ILE A 155 -1.72 6.90 -3.50
N ALA A 156 -2.55 7.10 -4.53
CA ALA A 156 -2.35 6.45 -5.82
C ALA A 156 -0.98 6.80 -6.45
N PHE A 157 -0.56 8.07 -6.37
CA PHE A 157 0.76 8.48 -6.84
C PHE A 157 1.89 7.91 -5.98
N SER A 158 1.75 7.89 -4.65
CA SER A 158 2.73 7.27 -3.75
C SER A 158 2.94 5.78 -4.06
N LEU A 159 1.86 5.05 -4.32
CA LEU A 159 1.93 3.63 -4.70
C LEU A 159 2.59 3.44 -6.07
N LYS A 160 2.26 4.28 -7.05
CA LYS A 160 2.92 4.29 -8.35
C LYS A 160 4.42 4.54 -8.20
N ASP A 161 4.81 5.54 -7.41
CA ASP A 161 6.22 5.85 -7.16
C ASP A 161 6.95 4.72 -6.45
N GLY A 162 6.26 3.98 -5.56
CA GLY A 162 6.76 2.76 -4.96
C GLY A 162 7.01 1.65 -5.99
N ILE A 163 6.07 1.41 -6.92
CA ILE A 163 6.28 0.45 -8.01
C ILE A 163 7.47 0.85 -8.89
N GLU A 164 7.57 2.13 -9.25
CA GLU A 164 8.70 2.64 -10.03
C GLU A 164 10.02 2.55 -9.26
N ALA A 165 10.00 2.69 -7.92
CA ALA A 165 11.16 2.43 -7.08
C ALA A 165 11.59 0.96 -7.16
N MET A 166 10.66 0.02 -7.04
CA MET A 166 10.97 -1.42 -7.20
C MET A 166 11.65 -1.70 -8.55
N LYS A 167 11.15 -1.13 -9.64
CA LYS A 167 11.75 -1.25 -10.98
C LYS A 167 13.16 -0.67 -11.05
N ARG A 168 13.38 0.52 -10.45
CA ARG A 168 14.72 1.14 -10.38
C ARG A 168 15.75 0.26 -9.66
N HIS A 169 15.30 -0.56 -8.71
CA HIS A 169 16.15 -1.52 -7.99
C HIS A 169 16.17 -2.92 -8.64
N GLY A 170 15.78 -3.03 -9.91
CA GLY A 170 15.88 -4.27 -10.69
C GLY A 170 14.84 -5.32 -10.34
N VAL A 171 13.80 -4.98 -9.58
CA VAL A 171 12.69 -5.89 -9.33
C VAL A 171 11.72 -5.82 -10.53
N PRO A 172 11.43 -6.94 -11.20
CA PRO A 172 10.37 -6.98 -12.20
C PRO A 172 9.04 -6.66 -11.50
N ALA A 173 8.34 -5.63 -11.96
CA ALA A 173 7.08 -5.19 -11.39
C ALA A 173 6.16 -4.76 -12.55
N ASP A 174 5.67 -5.74 -13.29
CA ASP A 174 4.83 -5.55 -14.46
C ASP A 174 3.42 -5.15 -14.02
N CYS A 175 3.01 -3.95 -14.42
CA CYS A 175 1.71 -3.39 -14.06
C CYS A 175 0.60 -3.76 -15.06
N SER A 176 0.77 -4.83 -15.85
CA SER A 176 -0.30 -5.32 -16.73
C SER A 176 -1.52 -5.79 -15.92
N GLU A 177 -1.28 -6.22 -14.69
CA GLU A 177 -2.27 -6.59 -13.69
C GLU A 177 -1.73 -6.24 -12.30
N VAL A 178 -2.53 -5.56 -11.47
CA VAL A 178 -2.19 -5.24 -10.09
C VAL A 178 -3.24 -5.87 -9.18
N LEU A 179 -2.81 -6.77 -8.31
CA LEU A 179 -3.69 -7.39 -7.32
C LEU A 179 -3.82 -6.45 -6.12
N LEU A 180 -5.04 -6.08 -5.76
CA LEU A 180 -5.31 -5.27 -4.58
C LEU A 180 -5.90 -6.14 -3.48
N VAL A 181 -5.28 -6.08 -2.31
CA VAL A 181 -5.78 -6.68 -1.06
C VAL A 181 -5.78 -5.62 0.04
N GLY A 182 -6.46 -5.89 1.14
CA GLY A 182 -6.66 -4.89 2.20
C GLY A 182 -8.09 -4.34 2.21
N GLY A 183 -8.35 -3.41 3.14
CA GLY A 183 -9.69 -2.95 3.51
C GLY A 183 -9.95 -1.48 3.20
#